data_AF-A0A7D8ERN0-F1
#
_entry.id   AF-A0A7D8ERN0-F1
#
_cell.length_a   1.000
_cell.length_b   1.000
_cell.length_c   1.000
_cell.angle_alpha   90.00
_cell.angle_beta   90.00
_cell.angle_gamma   90.00
#
_symmetry.space_group_name_H-M   'P 1'
#
loop_
_entity.id
_entity.type
_entity.pdbx_description
1 polymer ?
#
loop_
_entity_poly.entity_id
_entity_poly.type
_entity_poly.pdbx_seq_one_letter_code
_entity_poly.pdbx_strand_id
1 'polypeptide(L)' 'MDEKKLKALAVELAKGLNTEADLNPFSRMLTKLTVETALNAELADHPGYEKNAPKTGSNTRNGYSSKNGVVR' A
#
# COMPACT_ATOMS: atom_id res chain seq x y z
N MET A 1 -9.90 17.66 -2.51
CA MET A 1 -11.33 17.29 -2.65
C MET A 1 -12.15 18.53 -2.39
N ASP A 2 -13.12 18.84 -3.25
CA ASP A 2 -13.92 20.06 -3.19
C ASP A 2 -15.27 19.79 -2.50
N GLU A 3 -15.88 20.79 -1.87
CA GLU A 3 -17.15 20.61 -1.12
C GLU A 3 -18.27 20.04 -2.00
N LYS A 4 -18.37 20.47 -3.26
CA LYS A 4 -19.36 19.95 -4.22
C LYS A 4 -19.19 18.45 -4.46
N LYS A 5 -17.94 17.99 -4.57
CA LYS A 5 -17.64 16.56 -4.76
C LYS A 5 -17.97 15.78 -3.48
N LEU A 6 -17.68 16.34 -2.31
CA LEU A 6 -18.00 15.73 -1.02
C LEU A 6 -19.52 15.54 -0.85
N LYS A 7 -20.33 16.55 -1.21
CA LYS A 7 -21.79 16.47 -1.18
C LYS A 7 -22.35 15.44 -2.15
N ALA A 8 -21.80 15.37 -3.38
CA ALA A 8 -22.21 14.36 -4.35
C ALA A 8 -21.95 12.93 -3.84
N LEU A 9 -20.76 12.70 -3.25
CA LEU A 9 -20.43 11.43 -2.61
C LEU A 9 -21.36 11.11 -1.44
N ALA A 10 -21.66 12.08 -0.58
CA ALA A 10 -22.58 11.88 0.54
C ALA A 10 -23.98 11.44 0.07
N VAL A 11 -24.50 12.04 -1.01
CA VAL A 11 -25.78 11.65 -1.62
C VAL A 11 -25.74 10.22 -2.15
N GLU A 12 -24.64 9.80 -2.75
CA GLU A 12 -24.50 8.44 -3.28
C GLU A 12 -24.40 7.40 -2.15
N LEU A 13 -23.61 7.69 -1.11
CA LEU A 13 -23.46 6.82 0.06
C LEU A 13 -24.77 6.68 0.85
N ALA A 14 -25.56 7.76 0.95
CA ALA A 14 -26.85 7.74 1.63
C ALA A 14 -27.88 6.79 0.98
N LYS A 15 -27.77 6.50 -0.32
CA LYS A 15 -28.68 5.54 -1.00
C LYS A 15 -28.56 4.11 -0.48
N GLY A 16 -27.42 3.75 0.10
CA GLY A 16 -27.15 2.42 0.65
C GLY A 16 -27.38 2.30 2.16
N LEU A 17 -27.74 3.38 2.84
CA LEU A 17 -27.89 3.44 4.30
C LEU A 17 -29.36 3.62 4.65
N ASN A 18 -30.01 2.56 5.15
CA ASN A 18 -31.44 2.56 5.43
C ASN A 18 -31.73 2.79 6.91
N THR A 19 -30.78 2.45 7.78
CA THR A 19 -30.96 2.51 9.24
C THR A 19 -29.73 3.08 9.94
N GLU A 20 -29.91 3.60 11.15
CA GLU A 20 -28.80 4.06 11.99
C GLU A 20 -27.81 2.94 12.34
N ALA A 21 -28.30 1.70 12.41
CA ALA A 21 -27.48 0.52 12.65
C ALA A 21 -26.48 0.26 11.51
N ASP A 22 -26.77 0.71 10.29
CA ASP A 22 -25.89 0.55 9.13
C ASP A 22 -24.69 1.51 9.18
N LEU A 23 -24.76 2.60 9.97
CA LEU A 23 -23.71 3.63 10.03
C LEU A 23 -22.39 3.12 10.64
N ASN A 24 -22.47 2.33 11.71
CA ASN A 24 -21.29 1.77 12.37
C ASN A 24 -20.52 0.77 11.46
N PRO A 25 -21.13 -0.25 10.85
CA PRO A 25 -20.42 -1.13 9.92
C PRO A 25 -19.95 -0.37 8.67
N PHE A 26 -20.73 0.57 8.16
CA PHE A 26 -20.34 1.40 7.02
C PHE A 26 -19.08 2.24 7.30
N SER A 27 -19.03 2.96 8.42
CA SER A 27 -17.87 3.80 8.77
C SER A 27 -16.58 2.97 8.93
N ARG A 28 -16.68 1.77 9.50
CA ARG A 28 -15.55 0.82 9.59
C ARG A 28 -15.09 0.36 8.21
N MET A 29 -16.02 0.02 7.33
CA MET A 29 -15.70 -0.42 5.96
C MET A 29 -15.05 0.70 5.14
N LEU A 30 -15.60 1.91 5.22
CA LEU A 30 -15.07 3.10 4.53
C LEU A 30 -13.64 3.41 4.99
N THR A 31 -13.39 3.35 6.30
CA THR A 31 -12.06 3.57 6.89
C THR A 31 -11.07 2.51 6.39
N LYS A 32 -11.46 1.24 6.42
CA LYS A 32 -10.62 0.13 5.94
C LYS A 32 -10.23 0.33 4.46
N LEU A 33 -11.20 0.57 3.59
CA LEU A 33 -10.96 0.79 2.16
C LEU A 33 -10.04 1.98 1.90
N THR A 34 -10.22 3.07 2.65
CA THR A 34 -9.39 4.27 2.51
C THR A 34 -7.94 4.00 2.91
N VAL A 35 -7.72 3.30 4.03
CA VAL A 35 -6.37 2.91 4.49
C VAL A 35 -5.72 1.93 3.52
N GLU A 36 -6.44 0.91 3.05
CA GLU A 36 -5.93 -0.06 2.07
C GLU A 36 -5.56 0.63 0.75
N THR A 37 -6.38 1.56 0.28
CA THR A 37 -6.10 2.31 -0.95
C THR A 37 -4.90 3.23 -0.80
N ALA A 38 -4.77 3.93 0.33
CA ALA A 38 -3.61 4.77 0.63
C ALA A 38 -2.33 3.93 0.69
N LEU A 39 -2.35 2.81 1.40
CA LEU A 39 -1.20 1.90 1.49
C LEU A 39 -0.83 1.30 0.14
N ASN A 40 -1.81 0.92 -0.68
CA ASN A 40 -1.56 0.40 -2.03
C ASN A 40 -0.97 1.47 -2.96
N ALA A 41 -1.40 2.72 -2.83
CA ALA A 41 -0.82 3.85 -3.56
C ALA A 41 0.63 4.08 -3.12
N GLU A 42 0.92 4.07 -1.82
CA GLU A 42 2.29 4.17 -1.29
C GLU A 42 3.20 3.02 -1.78
N LEU A 43 2.67 1.79 -1.86
CA LEU A 43 3.42 0.65 -2.42
C LEU A 43 3.67 0.79 -3.93
N ALA A 44 2.73 1.35 -4.67
CA ALA A 44 2.87 1.60 -6.11
C ALA A 44 3.85 2.74 -6.42
N ASP A 45 3.92 3.73 -5.53
CA ASP A 45 4.81 4.90 -5.63
C ASP A 45 6.19 4.64 -5.02
N HIS A 46 6.46 3.42 -4.53
CA HIS A 46 7.73 3.04 -3.94
C HIS A 46 8.82 2.95 -5.02
N PRO A 47 9.79 3.87 -5.10
CA PRO A 47 10.81 3.93 -6.15
C PRO A 47 11.95 2.90 -5.93
N GLY A 48 11.62 1.74 -5.37
CA GLY A 48 12.55 0.66 -5.05
C GLY A 48 12.08 -0.73 -5.45
N TYR A 49 10.87 -0.86 -6.02
CA TYR A 49 10.41 -2.11 -6.62
C TYR A 49 10.07 -1.85 -8.08
N GLU A 50 11.10 -1.81 -8.92
CA GLU A 50 10.90 -2.07 -10.34
C GLU A 50 10.37 -3.50 -10.47
N LYS A 51 9.04 -3.64 -10.49
CA LYS A 51 8.40 -4.88 -10.90
C LYS A 51 8.74 -5.05 -12.38
N ASN A 52 9.77 -5.85 -12.63
CA ASN A 52 10.43 -6.13 -13.92
C ASN A 52 11.68 -5.31 -14.27
N ALA A 53 12.44 -4.75 -13.31
CA ALA A 53 13.84 -4.40 -13.63
C ALA A 53 14.55 -5.66 -14.11
N PRO A 54 15.04 -5.74 -15.37
CA PRO A 54 15.99 -6.79 -15.72
C PRO A 54 17.16 -6.65 -14.74
N LYS A 55 17.51 -7.73 -14.05
CA LYS A 55 18.65 -7.74 -13.12
C LYS A 55 19.90 -7.29 -13.90
N THR A 56 20.27 -6.02 -13.82
CA THR A 56 21.53 -5.50 -14.32
C THR A 56 22.60 -5.84 -13.30
N GLY A 57 22.87 -7.14 -13.17
CA GLY A 57 23.88 -7.66 -12.30
C GLY A 57 24.36 -8.96 -12.89
N SER A 58 25.51 -8.91 -13.55
CA SER A 58 26.32 -10.10 -13.84
C SER A 58 26.80 -10.67 -12.51
N ASN A 59 25.91 -11.31 -11.75
CA ASN A 59 26.25 -11.95 -10.50
C ASN A 59 26.90 -13.29 -10.80
N THR A 60 28.15 -13.23 -11.24
CA THR A 60 29.02 -14.40 -11.27
C THR A 60 29.53 -14.57 -9.86
N ARG A 61 29.09 -15.64 -9.18
CA ARG A 61 29.65 -16.05 -7.87
C ARG A 61 31.15 -16.26 -8.04
N ASN A 62 31.98 -15.29 -7.65
CA ASN A 62 33.43 -15.40 -7.75
C ASN A 62 34.08 -15.27 -6.37
N GLY A 63 34.59 -16.40 -5.86
CA GLY A 63 35.58 -16.42 -4.78
C GLY A 63 35.17 -17.18 -3.53
N TYR A 64 36.02 -18.14 -3.14
CA TYR A 64 36.11 -18.65 -1.76
C TYR A 64 37.00 -17.69 -0.96
N SER A 65 36.58 -17.30 0.25
CA SER A 65 37.39 -16.51 1.19
C SER A 65 37.77 -17.38 2.39
N SER A 66 39.06 -17.68 2.57
CA SER A 66 39.57 -18.33 3.78
C SER A 66 39.81 -17.31 4.88
N LYS A 67 39.15 -17.48 6.03
CA LYS A 67 39.34 -16.62 7.22
C LYS A 67 40.46 -17.22 8.09
N ASN A 68 41.62 -16.58 8.17
CA ASN A 68 42.62 -16.90 9.19
C ASN A 68 42.38 -16.00 10.40
N GLY A 69 41.81 -16.55 11.47
CA GLY A 69 41.76 -15.89 12.77
C GLY A 69 43.13 -15.96 13.42
N VAL A 70 43.84 -14.83 13.51
CA VAL A 70 45.01 -14.70 14.36
C VAL A 70 44.52 -14.54 15.80
N VAL A 71 44.85 -15.52 16.65
CA VAL A 71 44.76 -15.41 18.10
C VAL A 71 45.92 -14.53 18.57
N ARG A 72 45.62 -13.45 19.29
CA ARG A 72 46.56 -12.77 20.18
C ARG A 72 46.08 -12.96 21.60
#